data_AF-A0A945SCU9-F1
#
_entry.id   AF-A0A945SCU9-F1
#
_cell.length_a   1.000
_cell.length_b   1.000
_cell.length_c   1.000
_cell.angle_alpha   90.00
_cell.angle_beta   90.00
_cell.angle_gamma   90.00
#
_symmetry.space_group_name_H-M   'P 1'
#
loop_
_entity.id
_entity.type
_entity.pdbx_description
1 polymer ?
#
loop_
_entity_poly.entity_id
_entity_poly.type
_entity_poly.pdbx_seq_one_letter_code
_entity_poly.pdbx_strand_id
1 'polypeptide(L)'
;MCPNNGNQHGVQEGPFTLIEVTILLAVLAVMIGLTVPASIKIITAQKMNSTKREMENIFGSIMGNPDRNNYGFVGDMGRLPDSLSELVRAEGNVLYSTQTAYQVGMGWNGPYTMKSIDDIITDGFGRPYRFNPNDEGRLVSAGADGQFGTGDDVAYPPTAYRPYGAVRIELTASAEYHVRLYYSENGREQYVQADEAPFLFENIPVGPHAVEVLLASDDGADPVAEALIVLTGRSGVFNITF
;
A
#
# COMPACT_ATOMS: atom_id res chain seq x y z
N MET A 1 -57.09 -33.30 65.02
CA MET A 1 -57.39 -32.34 63.93
C MET A 1 -56.48 -31.14 64.13
N CYS A 2 -55.69 -30.63 63.18
CA CYS A 2 -55.94 -30.37 61.76
C CYS A 2 -54.78 -30.85 60.83
N PRO A 3 -55.04 -31.04 59.52
CA PRO A 3 -54.06 -31.56 58.57
C PRO A 3 -53.24 -30.46 57.86
N ASN A 4 -52.07 -30.89 57.40
CA ASN A 4 -51.06 -30.17 56.62
C ASN A 4 -51.57 -29.89 55.18
N ASN A 5 -51.45 -28.65 54.70
CA ASN A 5 -51.92 -28.25 53.36
C ASN A 5 -50.70 -28.01 52.45
N GLY A 6 -50.23 -29.09 51.84
CA GLY A 6 -49.18 -29.06 50.82
C GLY A 6 -49.77 -28.80 49.43
N ASN A 7 -49.67 -27.57 48.94
CA ASN A 7 -49.87 -27.28 47.52
C ASN A 7 -48.56 -27.57 46.77
N GLN A 8 -48.38 -28.81 46.36
CA GLN A 8 -47.42 -29.18 45.31
C GLN A 8 -48.12 -28.93 43.97
N HIS A 9 -47.84 -27.80 43.34
CA HIS A 9 -48.17 -27.58 41.94
C HIS A 9 -47.35 -28.57 41.11
N GLY A 10 -48.00 -29.65 40.68
CA GLY A 10 -47.43 -30.57 39.70
C GLY A 10 -47.14 -29.79 38.42
N VAL A 11 -45.85 -29.57 38.14
CA VAL A 11 -45.39 -29.24 36.80
C VAL A 11 -45.81 -30.42 35.93
N GLN A 12 -46.79 -30.22 35.06
CA GLN A 12 -47.18 -31.23 34.07
C GLN A 12 -46.00 -31.42 33.12
N GLU A 13 -45.22 -32.47 33.35
CA GLU A 13 -44.33 -33.01 32.34
C GLU A 13 -45.20 -33.66 31.26
N GLY A 14 -45.50 -32.89 30.21
CA GLY A 14 -46.13 -33.42 29.01
C GLY A 14 -45.23 -34.50 28.39
N PRO A 15 -45.80 -35.62 27.91
CA PRO A 15 -45.03 -36.71 27.33
C PRO A 15 -44.38 -36.24 26.01
N PHE A 16 -43.04 -36.25 25.94
CA PHE A 16 -42.29 -36.10 24.69
C PHE A 16 -42.71 -37.22 23.73
N THR A 17 -43.60 -36.90 22.78
CA THR A 17 -44.04 -37.90 21.80
C THR A 17 -42.98 -38.05 20.71
N LEU A 18 -42.76 -39.29 20.24
CA LEU A 18 -41.86 -39.58 19.12
C LEU A 18 -42.20 -38.75 17.86
N ILE A 19 -43.48 -38.44 17.66
CA ILE A 19 -43.94 -37.68 16.50
C ILE A 19 -43.54 -36.20 16.59
N GLU A 20 -43.58 -35.61 17.77
CA GLU A 20 -43.17 -34.22 18.01
C GLU A 20 -41.67 -34.02 17.78
N VAL A 21 -40.85 -34.94 18.31
CA VAL A 21 -39.41 -34.94 18.05
C VAL A 21 -39.11 -35.12 16.55
N THR A 22 -39.87 -35.98 15.86
CA THR A 22 -39.68 -36.21 14.41
C THR A 22 -40.05 -34.98 13.58
N ILE A 23 -41.17 -34.31 13.89
CA ILE A 23 -41.58 -33.08 13.19
C ILE A 23 -40.58 -31.94 13.45
N LEU A 24 -40.11 -31.78 14.70
CA LEU A 24 -39.11 -30.78 15.04
C LEU A 24 -37.79 -31.01 14.27
N LEU A 25 -37.29 -32.24 14.23
CA LEU A 25 -36.09 -32.58 13.46
C LEU A 25 -36.29 -32.36 11.95
N ALA A 26 -37.49 -32.63 11.41
CA ALA A 26 -37.81 -32.37 10.01
C ALA A 26 -37.77 -30.86 9.68
N VAL A 27 -38.36 -30.01 10.53
CA VAL A 27 -38.34 -28.56 10.35
C VAL A 27 -36.91 -28.01 10.49
N LEU A 28 -36.13 -28.51 11.47
CA LEU A 28 -34.73 -28.13 11.65
C LEU A 28 -33.88 -28.51 10.43
N ALA A 29 -34.07 -29.70 9.87
CA ALA A 29 -33.35 -30.13 8.67
C ALA A 29 -33.62 -29.21 7.46
N VAL A 30 -34.89 -28.82 7.27
CA VAL A 30 -35.28 -27.88 6.21
C VAL A 30 -34.67 -26.49 6.46
N MET A 31 -34.70 -25.98 7.70
CA MET A 31 -34.10 -24.70 8.05
C MET A 31 -32.58 -24.67 7.85
N ILE A 32 -31.87 -25.73 8.27
CA ILE A 32 -30.42 -25.86 8.06
C ILE A 32 -30.11 -25.86 6.57
N GLY A 33 -30.87 -26.61 5.76
CA GLY A 33 -30.68 -26.69 4.31
C GLY A 33 -30.76 -25.34 3.60
N LEU A 34 -31.65 -24.43 4.04
CA LEU A 34 -31.82 -23.11 3.44
C LEU A 34 -30.83 -22.06 3.95
N THR A 35 -30.33 -22.21 5.19
CA THR A 35 -29.51 -21.16 5.84
C THR A 35 -28.04 -21.21 5.39
N VAL A 36 -27.49 -22.40 5.12
CA VAL A 36 -26.06 -22.59 4.82
C VAL A 36 -25.57 -21.82 3.58
N PRO A 37 -26.26 -21.86 2.41
CA PRO A 37 -25.76 -21.21 1.20
C PRO A 37 -25.69 -19.69 1.30
N ALA A 38 -26.62 -19.06 2.04
CA ALA A 38 -26.64 -17.62 2.24
C ALA A 38 -25.45 -17.15 3.09
N SER A 39 -25.14 -17.89 4.17
CA SER A 39 -24.01 -17.60 5.05
C SER A 39 -22.66 -17.63 4.31
N ILE A 40 -22.46 -18.59 3.40
CA ILE A 40 -21.22 -18.69 2.61
C ILE A 40 -21.01 -17.44 1.75
N LYS A 41 -22.06 -16.95 1.07
CA LYS A 41 -21.96 -15.74 0.24
C LYS A 41 -21.57 -14.51 1.04
N ILE A 42 -22.12 -14.36 2.25
CA ILE A 42 -21.81 -13.24 3.14
C ILE A 42 -20.34 -13.30 3.59
N ILE A 43 -19.87 -14.48 4.01
CA ILE A 43 -18.48 -14.67 4.45
C ILE A 43 -17.51 -14.37 3.30
N THR A 44 -17.80 -14.87 2.09
CA THR A 44 -16.97 -14.60 0.91
C THR A 44 -16.92 -13.10 0.58
N ALA A 45 -18.05 -12.40 0.64
CA ALA A 45 -18.09 -10.96 0.42
C ALA A 45 -17.30 -10.18 1.50
N GLN A 46 -17.37 -10.60 2.76
CA GLN A 46 -16.58 -10.01 3.85
C GLN A 46 -15.09 -10.22 3.64
N LYS A 47 -14.66 -11.44 3.31
CA LYS A 47 -13.26 -11.74 2.97
C LYS A 47 -12.78 -10.89 1.80
N MET A 48 -13.57 -10.79 0.74
CA MET A 48 -13.24 -9.98 -0.43
C MET A 48 -13.06 -8.50 -0.08
N ASN A 49 -13.95 -7.93 0.73
CA ASN A 49 -13.83 -6.54 1.18
C ASN A 49 -12.62 -6.34 2.11
N SER A 50 -12.31 -7.32 2.95
CA SER A 50 -11.11 -7.30 3.80
C SER A 50 -9.84 -7.33 2.96
N THR A 51 -9.76 -8.22 1.97
CA THR A 51 -8.66 -8.32 1.01
C THR A 51 -8.44 -6.99 0.29
N LYS A 52 -9.50 -6.35 -0.22
CA LYS A 52 -9.39 -5.05 -0.90
C LYS A 52 -8.78 -3.97 0.00
N ARG A 53 -9.31 -3.81 1.21
CA ARG A 53 -8.80 -2.84 2.19
C ARG A 53 -7.35 -3.12 2.57
N GLU A 54 -7.00 -4.39 2.68
CA GLU A 54 -5.64 -4.77 2.98
C GLU A 54 -4.68 -4.43 1.84
N MET A 55 -5.04 -4.75 0.60
CA MET A 55 -4.25 -4.37 -0.58
C MET A 55 -4.12 -2.85 -0.70
N GLU A 56 -5.18 -2.09 -0.40
CA GLU A 56 -5.14 -0.62 -0.31
C GLU A 56 -4.12 -0.14 0.74
N ASN A 57 -4.12 -0.75 1.93
CA ASN A 57 -3.18 -0.40 3.00
C ASN A 57 -1.73 -0.77 2.62
N ILE A 58 -1.51 -1.95 2.04
CA ILE A 58 -0.17 -2.39 1.60
C ILE A 58 0.35 -1.43 0.52
N PHE A 59 -0.48 -1.11 -0.47
CA PHE A 59 -0.12 -0.16 -1.50
C PHE A 59 0.13 1.25 -0.94
N GLY A 60 -0.64 1.67 0.06
CA GLY A 60 -0.40 2.90 0.81
C GLY A 60 0.95 2.91 1.55
N SER A 61 1.42 1.77 2.05
CA SER A 61 2.79 1.63 2.61
C SER A 61 3.88 1.69 1.54
N ILE A 62 3.60 1.20 0.33
CA ILE A 62 4.54 1.25 -0.80
C ILE A 62 4.69 2.70 -1.29
N MET A 63 3.57 3.38 -1.56
CA MET A 63 3.55 4.70 -2.22
C MET A 63 3.54 5.88 -1.25
N GLY A 64 3.19 5.63 0.01
CA GLY A 64 3.01 6.67 1.01
C GLY A 64 1.75 7.52 0.79
N ASN A 65 1.72 8.65 1.48
CA ASN A 65 0.75 9.71 1.34
C ASN A 65 1.48 11.07 1.45
N PRO A 66 1.80 11.71 0.31
CA PRO A 66 2.52 12.99 0.30
C PRO A 66 1.83 14.12 1.07
N ASP A 67 0.48 14.13 1.12
CA ASP A 67 -0.29 15.13 1.87
C ASP A 67 -0.02 15.04 3.39
N ARG A 68 0.51 13.91 3.85
CA ARG A 68 0.90 13.67 5.24
C ARG A 68 2.40 13.64 5.45
N ASN A 69 3.18 14.14 4.48
CA ASN A 69 4.65 14.10 4.50
C ASN A 69 5.19 12.68 4.73
N ASN A 70 4.51 11.68 4.17
CA ASN A 70 4.93 10.28 4.18
C ASN A 70 5.09 9.84 2.73
N TYR A 71 6.29 9.45 2.32
CA TYR A 71 6.58 9.11 0.92
C TYR A 71 6.64 7.59 0.67
N GLY A 72 6.35 6.80 1.70
CA GLY A 72 6.35 5.35 1.63
C GLY A 72 7.71 4.76 1.25
N PHE A 73 7.71 3.47 0.96
CA PHE A 73 8.91 2.78 0.51
C PHE A 73 9.50 3.42 -0.76
N VAL A 74 8.65 3.75 -1.72
CA VAL A 74 9.08 4.28 -3.02
C VAL A 74 9.76 5.63 -2.90
N GLY A 75 9.24 6.55 -2.11
CA GLY A 75 9.86 7.87 -1.96
C GLY A 75 11.20 7.83 -1.24
N ASP A 76 11.35 6.93 -0.29
CA ASP A 76 12.58 6.80 0.49
C ASP A 76 13.65 6.01 -0.29
N MET A 77 13.25 4.98 -1.05
CA MET A 77 14.14 4.05 -1.76
C MET A 77 14.32 4.35 -3.25
N GLY A 78 13.44 5.13 -3.86
CA GLY A 78 13.46 5.42 -5.30
C GLY A 78 13.07 4.26 -6.22
N ARG A 79 12.52 3.18 -5.65
CA ARG A 79 12.09 1.98 -6.38
C ARG A 79 10.91 1.30 -5.70
N LEU A 80 10.24 0.43 -6.44
CA LEU A 80 9.31 -0.52 -5.86
C LEU A 80 10.07 -1.55 -5.00
N PRO A 81 9.45 -2.07 -3.92
CA PRO A 81 10.03 -3.18 -3.19
C PRO A 81 10.12 -4.40 -4.11
N ASP A 82 11.14 -5.25 -3.96
CA ASP A 82 11.26 -6.49 -4.72
C ASP A 82 10.32 -7.56 -4.15
N SER A 83 10.03 -7.46 -2.85
CA SER A 83 9.07 -8.28 -2.14
C SER A 83 8.35 -7.50 -1.05
N LEU A 84 7.14 -7.94 -0.66
CA LEU A 84 6.37 -7.25 0.37
C LEU A 84 7.03 -7.27 1.75
N SER A 85 7.95 -8.19 2.02
CA SER A 85 8.65 -8.25 3.32
C SER A 85 9.61 -7.08 3.54
N GLU A 86 10.07 -6.43 2.46
CA GLU A 86 10.83 -5.17 2.54
C GLU A 86 10.05 -4.03 3.19
N LEU A 87 8.71 -4.11 3.21
CA LEU A 87 7.87 -3.14 3.92
C LEU A 87 7.99 -3.27 5.45
N VAL A 88 8.43 -4.43 5.94
CA VAL A 88 8.52 -4.75 7.37
C VAL A 88 9.98 -4.80 7.84
N ARG A 89 10.91 -5.22 6.98
CA ARG A 89 12.32 -5.39 7.31
C ARG A 89 13.21 -4.75 6.25
N ALA A 90 14.39 -4.30 6.65
CA ALA A 90 15.34 -3.67 5.72
C ALA A 90 15.92 -4.66 4.69
N GLU A 91 16.05 -5.95 5.01
CA GLU A 91 16.51 -7.00 4.07
C GLU A 91 17.83 -6.71 3.32
N GLY A 92 18.74 -5.95 3.96
CA GLY A 92 20.02 -5.55 3.35
C GLY A 92 19.96 -4.25 2.54
N ASN A 93 18.80 -3.59 2.50
CA ASN A 93 18.68 -2.24 1.98
C ASN A 93 19.57 -1.25 2.73
N VAL A 94 19.98 -0.20 2.02
CA VAL A 94 20.64 0.95 2.63
C VAL A 94 19.70 1.55 3.66
N LEU A 95 20.17 1.75 4.88
CA LEU A 95 19.36 2.35 5.94
C LEU A 95 19.18 3.84 5.70
N TYR A 96 18.03 4.36 6.14
CA TYR A 96 17.71 5.76 6.01
C TYR A 96 18.80 6.66 6.61
N SER A 97 19.17 7.69 5.85
CA SER A 97 20.14 8.71 6.22
C SER A 97 19.73 10.06 5.64
N THR A 98 20.08 11.13 6.36
CA THR A 98 20.02 12.52 5.86
C THR A 98 21.41 13.07 5.58
N GLN A 99 22.44 12.21 5.54
CA GLN A 99 23.81 12.57 5.13
C GLN A 99 23.93 12.55 3.60
N THR A 100 23.11 13.39 2.98
CA THR A 100 22.90 13.53 1.54
C THR A 100 23.06 15.00 1.17
N ALA A 101 23.14 15.30 -0.12
CA ALA A 101 23.03 16.65 -0.63
C ALA A 101 21.75 17.29 -0.07
N TYR A 102 21.91 18.47 0.55
CA TYR A 102 20.82 19.26 1.10
C TYR A 102 19.97 18.55 2.16
N GLN A 103 20.51 17.51 2.81
CA GLN A 103 19.89 16.78 3.91
C GLN A 103 18.56 16.09 3.55
N VAL A 104 18.36 15.74 2.28
CA VAL A 104 17.17 15.00 1.83
C VAL A 104 17.24 13.56 2.30
N GLY A 105 16.24 13.12 3.06
CA GLY A 105 16.16 11.75 3.53
C GLY A 105 16.10 10.72 2.42
N MET A 106 17.00 9.74 2.46
CA MET A 106 17.04 8.61 1.51
C MET A 106 17.43 7.32 2.21
N GLY A 107 16.94 6.19 1.72
CA GLY A 107 17.21 4.86 2.30
C GLY A 107 16.04 4.30 3.10
N TRP A 108 16.15 3.05 3.53
CA TRP A 108 15.06 2.34 4.18
C TRP A 108 14.73 2.95 5.53
N ASN A 109 13.54 3.57 5.62
CA ASN A 109 13.01 4.26 6.79
C ASN A 109 11.87 3.48 7.46
N GLY A 110 11.77 2.19 7.17
CA GLY A 110 10.70 1.35 7.67
C GLY A 110 10.81 1.03 9.16
N PRO A 111 9.91 0.19 9.69
CA PRO A 111 8.84 -0.51 8.96
C PRO A 111 7.78 0.45 8.40
N TYR A 112 7.37 0.24 7.15
CA TYR A 112 6.33 1.04 6.46
C TYR A 112 4.91 0.57 6.77
N THR A 113 4.79 -0.58 7.44
CA THR A 113 3.54 -1.12 7.96
C THR A 113 3.77 -1.71 9.35
N MET A 114 2.77 -1.59 10.20
CA MET A 114 2.78 -2.23 11.54
C MET A 114 2.34 -3.70 11.49
N LYS A 115 1.88 -4.17 10.34
CA LYS A 115 1.48 -5.56 10.13
C LYS A 115 2.69 -6.49 10.11
N SER A 116 2.47 -7.74 10.50
CA SER A 116 3.51 -8.77 10.35
C SER A 116 3.69 -9.13 8.86
N ILE A 117 4.79 -9.81 8.54
CA ILE A 117 5.03 -10.29 7.18
C ILE A 117 3.90 -11.24 6.74
N ASP A 118 3.46 -12.15 7.62
CA ASP A 118 2.40 -13.12 7.32
C ASP A 118 1.07 -12.42 6.96
N ASP A 119 0.78 -11.29 7.63
CA ASP A 119 -0.43 -10.48 7.42
C ASP A 119 -0.39 -9.60 6.16
N ILE A 120 0.73 -9.54 5.44
CA ILE A 120 0.86 -8.76 4.20
C ILE A 120 1.20 -9.61 2.99
N ILE A 121 1.58 -10.88 3.18
CA ILE A 121 1.85 -11.81 2.08
C ILE A 121 0.62 -12.66 1.71
N THR A 122 -0.38 -12.76 2.58
CA THR A 122 -1.59 -13.56 2.35
C THR A 122 -2.86 -12.73 2.31
N ASP A 123 -3.83 -13.15 1.49
CA ASP A 123 -5.14 -12.53 1.37
C ASP A 123 -6.14 -13.01 2.43
N GLY A 124 -7.35 -12.44 2.44
CA GLY A 124 -8.43 -12.83 3.35
C GLY A 124 -8.93 -14.27 3.20
N PHE A 125 -8.48 -14.99 2.17
CA PHE A 125 -8.74 -16.42 1.97
C PHE A 125 -7.57 -17.31 2.45
N GLY A 126 -6.49 -16.71 2.94
CA GLY A 126 -5.28 -17.38 3.42
C GLY A 126 -4.36 -17.80 2.28
N ARG A 127 -4.46 -17.16 1.11
CA ARG A 127 -3.67 -17.48 -0.09
C ARG A 127 -2.64 -16.40 -0.35
N PRO A 128 -1.45 -16.71 -0.88
CA PRO A 128 -0.44 -15.69 -1.13
C PRO A 128 -0.91 -14.69 -2.19
N TYR A 129 -0.65 -13.40 -1.96
CA TYR A 129 -0.77 -12.40 -3.02
C TYR A 129 0.27 -12.67 -4.12
N ARG A 130 -0.10 -12.34 -5.35
CA ARG A 130 0.87 -12.14 -6.42
C ARG A 130 1.24 -10.67 -6.46
N PHE A 131 2.49 -10.36 -6.15
CA PHE A 131 3.07 -9.03 -6.29
C PHE A 131 4.17 -9.10 -7.35
N ASN A 132 4.15 -8.19 -8.31
CA ASN A 132 5.19 -8.09 -9.33
C ASN A 132 5.67 -6.64 -9.41
N PRO A 133 6.92 -6.34 -9.00
CA PRO A 133 7.47 -4.99 -9.11
C PRO A 133 7.55 -4.50 -10.56
N ASN A 134 7.69 -5.42 -11.53
CA ASN A 134 7.71 -5.06 -12.95
C ASN A 134 6.31 -4.76 -13.53
N ASP A 135 5.24 -5.14 -12.83
CA ASP A 135 3.84 -4.82 -13.21
C ASP A 135 3.35 -3.59 -12.43
N GLU A 136 4.23 -2.58 -12.34
CA GLU A 136 3.93 -1.27 -11.73
C GLU A 136 3.41 -1.37 -10.29
N GLY A 137 3.94 -2.34 -9.53
CA GLY A 137 3.63 -2.54 -8.11
C GLY A 137 2.22 -3.07 -7.83
N ARG A 138 1.57 -3.72 -8.80
CA ARG A 138 0.23 -4.29 -8.62
C ARG A 138 0.25 -5.53 -7.72
N LEU A 139 -0.65 -5.55 -6.74
CA LEU A 139 -1.00 -6.73 -5.95
C LEU A 139 -2.20 -7.41 -6.59
N VAL A 140 -2.21 -8.75 -6.59
CA VAL A 140 -3.33 -9.57 -7.06
C VAL A 140 -3.65 -10.67 -6.05
N SER A 141 -4.92 -10.80 -5.66
CA SER A 141 -5.48 -11.94 -4.93
C SER A 141 -6.23 -12.86 -5.89
N ALA A 142 -6.09 -14.17 -5.70
CA ALA A 142 -6.77 -15.22 -6.48
C ALA A 142 -8.24 -15.43 -6.07
N GLY A 143 -8.84 -14.48 -5.37
CA GLY A 143 -10.25 -14.51 -5.01
C GLY A 143 -10.66 -15.70 -4.13
N ALA A 144 -11.91 -16.13 -4.27
CA ALA A 144 -12.53 -17.21 -3.52
C ALA A 144 -12.23 -18.59 -4.12
N ASP A 145 -12.07 -18.71 -5.43
CA ASP A 145 -11.75 -19.97 -6.11
C ASP A 145 -10.27 -20.39 -5.94
N GLY A 146 -9.38 -19.43 -5.71
CA GLY A 146 -7.95 -19.64 -5.47
C GLY A 146 -7.14 -19.87 -6.73
N GLN A 147 -7.72 -19.57 -7.89
CA GLN A 147 -7.09 -19.74 -9.19
C GLN A 147 -6.90 -18.37 -9.83
N PHE A 148 -5.65 -17.97 -10.01
CA PHE A 148 -5.37 -16.74 -10.75
C PHE A 148 -5.81 -16.84 -12.20
N GLY A 149 -6.32 -15.73 -12.75
CA GLY A 149 -6.80 -15.60 -14.12
C GLY A 149 -8.29 -15.89 -14.28
N THR A 150 -9.04 -16.02 -13.19
CA THR A 150 -10.49 -16.22 -13.19
C THR A 150 -11.23 -14.92 -12.89
N GLY A 151 -12.57 -14.98 -12.87
CA GLY A 151 -13.43 -13.79 -12.76
C GLY A 151 -13.53 -13.18 -11.36
N ASP A 152 -13.04 -13.85 -10.32
CA ASP A 152 -13.06 -13.37 -8.93
C ASP A 152 -11.70 -12.89 -8.43
N ASP A 153 -10.69 -12.85 -9.29
CA ASP A 153 -9.42 -12.17 -9.04
C ASP A 153 -9.65 -10.71 -8.67
N VAL A 154 -8.88 -10.24 -7.69
CA VAL A 154 -8.86 -8.82 -7.32
C VAL A 154 -7.46 -8.29 -7.46
N ALA A 155 -7.34 -7.22 -8.26
CA ALA A 155 -6.10 -6.49 -8.44
C ALA A 155 -6.20 -5.10 -7.81
N TYR A 156 -5.11 -4.66 -7.17
CA TYR A 156 -4.98 -3.31 -6.66
C TYR A 156 -3.56 -2.78 -6.90
N PRO A 157 -3.40 -1.53 -7.37
CA PRO A 157 -4.47 -0.65 -7.85
C PRO A 157 -5.17 -1.24 -9.10
N PRO A 158 -6.42 -0.84 -9.40
CA PRO A 158 -7.17 -1.38 -10.54
C PRO A 158 -6.48 -1.11 -11.89
N THR A 159 -5.72 -0.01 -11.95
CA THR A 159 -4.86 0.35 -13.07
C THR A 159 -3.43 0.41 -12.59
N ALA A 160 -2.52 -0.08 -13.42
CA ALA A 160 -1.09 -0.05 -13.16
C ALA A 160 -0.62 1.39 -12.83
N TYR A 161 0.21 1.53 -11.80
CA TYR A 161 0.68 2.82 -11.28
C TYR A 161 2.20 2.92 -11.39
N ARG A 162 2.69 3.78 -12.28
CA ARG A 162 4.12 4.07 -12.39
C ARG A 162 4.56 5.04 -11.29
N PRO A 163 5.47 4.63 -10.40
CA PRO A 163 6.05 5.51 -9.38
C PRO A 163 7.19 6.38 -9.93
N TYR A 164 7.16 6.70 -11.22
CA TYR A 164 8.17 7.50 -11.89
C TYR A 164 7.48 8.59 -12.71
N GLY A 165 8.12 9.74 -12.80
CA GLY A 165 7.61 10.89 -13.52
C GLY A 165 8.69 11.76 -14.14
N ALA A 166 8.27 12.92 -14.60
CA ALA A 166 9.16 13.94 -15.16
C ALA A 166 9.18 15.19 -14.28
N VAL A 167 10.37 15.72 -14.03
CA VAL A 167 10.58 16.99 -13.33
C VAL A 167 11.03 18.01 -14.37
N ARG A 168 10.30 19.11 -14.49
CA ARG A 168 10.71 20.25 -15.32
C ARG A 168 11.03 21.43 -14.42
N ILE A 169 12.20 22.01 -14.61
CA ILE A 169 12.68 23.14 -13.83
C ILE A 169 12.71 24.37 -14.72
N GLU A 170 12.02 25.41 -14.28
CA GLU A 170 11.99 26.71 -14.95
C GLU A 170 12.76 27.72 -14.12
N LEU A 171 13.76 28.34 -14.75
CA LEU A 171 14.58 29.39 -14.17
C LEU A 171 14.10 30.75 -14.71
N THR A 172 14.02 31.75 -13.83
CA THR A 172 13.54 33.09 -14.21
C THR A 172 14.67 33.99 -14.74
N ALA A 173 15.93 33.63 -14.47
CA ALA A 173 17.10 34.40 -14.86
C ALA A 173 17.62 34.02 -16.26
N SER A 174 18.14 35.02 -16.98
CA SER A 174 18.73 34.85 -18.33
C SER A 174 20.25 34.68 -18.23
N ALA A 175 20.70 33.51 -17.84
CA ALA A 175 22.11 33.10 -17.94
C ALA A 175 22.20 31.62 -18.36
N GLU A 176 23.42 31.16 -18.64
CA GLU A 176 23.70 29.73 -18.85
C GLU A 176 23.85 29.05 -17.48
N TYR A 177 23.09 27.98 -17.27
CA TYR A 177 23.02 27.25 -16.01
C TYR A 177 23.14 25.76 -16.24
N HIS A 178 23.76 25.06 -15.29
CA HIS A 178 23.61 23.62 -15.12
C HIS A 178 22.64 23.37 -13.96
N VAL A 179 21.71 22.45 -14.15
CA VAL A 179 20.77 22.06 -13.09
C VAL A 179 21.01 20.61 -12.75
N ARG A 180 21.31 20.32 -11.47
CA ARG A 180 21.39 18.96 -10.96
C ARG A 180 20.16 18.64 -10.14
N LEU A 181 19.60 17.46 -10.37
CA LEU A 181 18.50 16.92 -9.60
C LEU A 181 18.99 15.67 -8.86
N TYR A 182 18.97 15.74 -7.54
CA TYR A 182 19.34 14.66 -6.63
C TYR A 182 18.11 13.84 -6.25
N TYR A 183 18.22 12.52 -6.35
CA TYR A 183 17.14 11.59 -6.05
C TYR A 183 17.67 10.30 -5.41
N SER A 184 16.79 9.55 -4.77
CA SER A 184 17.11 8.23 -4.23
C SER A 184 17.10 7.20 -5.36
N GLU A 185 18.15 6.39 -5.48
CA GLU A 185 18.18 5.18 -6.29
C GLU A 185 18.62 4.02 -5.39
N ASN A 186 17.72 3.05 -5.17
CA ASN A 186 17.93 1.95 -4.23
C ASN A 186 18.31 2.43 -2.81
N GLY A 187 17.77 3.57 -2.37
CA GLY A 187 18.06 4.16 -1.07
C GLY A 187 19.41 4.88 -0.99
N ARG A 188 20.10 5.07 -2.12
CA ARG A 188 21.35 5.83 -2.22
C ARG A 188 21.11 7.10 -3.00
N GLU A 189 21.77 8.16 -2.60
CA GLU A 189 21.77 9.39 -3.38
C GLU A 189 22.42 9.18 -4.74
N GLN A 190 21.75 9.67 -5.77
CA GLN A 190 22.23 9.84 -7.14
C GLN A 190 21.81 11.23 -7.64
N TYR A 191 22.41 11.68 -8.74
CA TYR A 191 21.96 12.88 -9.41
C TYR A 191 22.00 12.73 -10.94
N VAL A 192 21.17 13.53 -11.60
CA VAL A 192 21.19 13.76 -13.04
C VAL A 192 21.36 15.25 -13.31
N GLN A 193 22.03 15.60 -14.41
CA GLN A 193 22.32 16.98 -14.78
C GLN A 193 21.68 17.32 -16.13
N ALA A 194 21.17 18.54 -16.24
CA ALA A 194 20.74 19.14 -17.49
C ALA A 194 21.48 20.46 -17.69
N ASP A 195 22.11 20.61 -18.86
CA ASP A 195 23.02 21.72 -19.17
C ASP A 195 22.34 22.84 -19.97
N GLU A 196 21.17 22.56 -20.52
CA GLU A 196 20.44 23.48 -21.38
C GLU A 196 18.94 23.45 -21.07
N ALA A 197 18.30 24.61 -21.24
CA ALA A 197 16.85 24.72 -21.12
C ALA A 197 16.16 24.07 -22.35
N PRO A 198 15.01 23.37 -22.17
CA PRO A 198 14.32 23.16 -20.91
C PRO A 198 15.03 22.11 -20.04
N PHE A 199 15.21 22.42 -18.74
CA PHE A 199 15.76 21.50 -17.77
C PHE A 199 14.70 20.44 -17.42
N LEU A 200 14.68 19.37 -18.20
CA LEU A 200 13.73 18.27 -18.11
C LEU A 200 14.45 17.00 -17.68
N PHE A 201 13.97 16.40 -16.59
CA PHE A 201 14.46 15.14 -16.06
C PHE A 201 13.34 14.12 -16.15
N GLU A 202 13.58 13.00 -16.82
CA GLU A 202 12.59 11.93 -17.00
C GLU A 202 12.95 10.71 -16.13
N ASN A 203 11.95 9.86 -15.89
CA ASN A 203 12.08 8.64 -15.08
C ASN A 203 12.59 8.89 -13.66
N ILE A 204 12.20 10.04 -13.08
CA ILE A 204 12.53 10.39 -11.69
C ILE A 204 11.51 9.69 -10.78
N PRO A 205 11.95 8.95 -9.74
CA PRO A 205 11.03 8.31 -8.81
C PRO A 205 10.18 9.37 -8.10
N VAL A 206 8.93 9.04 -7.77
CA VAL A 206 8.13 9.90 -6.87
C VAL A 206 8.79 9.96 -5.50
N GLY A 207 8.75 11.10 -4.83
CA GLY A 207 9.39 11.31 -3.54
C GLY A 207 10.01 12.70 -3.38
N PRO A 208 10.77 12.91 -2.29
CA PRO A 208 11.54 14.12 -2.09
C PRO A 208 12.83 14.12 -2.93
N HIS A 209 13.18 15.28 -3.47
CA HIS A 209 14.37 15.51 -4.28
C HIS A 209 15.00 16.84 -3.92
N ALA A 210 16.32 16.95 -4.14
CA ALA A 210 17.00 18.23 -4.08
C ALA A 210 17.35 18.71 -5.49
N VAL A 211 17.28 20.01 -5.70
CA VAL A 211 17.73 20.68 -6.91
C VAL A 211 18.87 21.61 -6.55
N GLU A 212 19.93 21.53 -7.33
CA GLU A 212 21.05 22.46 -7.34
C GLU A 212 21.07 23.19 -8.68
N VAL A 213 21.20 24.53 -8.66
CA VAL A 213 21.40 25.35 -9.85
C VAL A 213 22.78 25.99 -9.77
N LEU A 214 23.58 25.77 -10.80
CA LEU A 214 24.96 26.24 -10.94
C LEU A 214 25.07 27.16 -12.16
N LEU A 215 25.93 28.17 -12.09
CA LEU A 215 26.28 28.96 -13.28
C LEU A 215 27.19 28.13 -14.19
N ALA A 216 26.91 28.12 -15.49
CA ALA A 216 27.71 27.36 -16.45
C ALA A 216 29.17 27.85 -16.59
N SER A 217 29.41 29.11 -16.26
CA SER A 217 30.75 29.69 -16.25
C SER A 217 31.63 29.20 -15.09
N ASP A 218 31.06 28.48 -14.12
CA ASP A 218 31.68 28.23 -12.83
C ASP A 218 31.38 26.80 -12.34
N ASP A 219 31.78 25.81 -13.14
CA ASP A 219 31.49 24.36 -13.02
C ASP A 219 32.03 23.67 -11.74
N GLY A 220 32.45 24.46 -10.74
CA GLY A 220 32.89 24.04 -9.41
C GLY A 220 32.69 25.10 -8.31
N ALA A 221 31.88 26.13 -8.55
CA ALA A 221 31.55 27.16 -7.55
C ALA A 221 30.32 26.79 -6.71
N ASP A 222 30.10 27.54 -5.62
CA ASP A 222 28.91 27.42 -4.79
C ASP A 222 27.64 27.59 -5.64
N PRO A 223 26.59 26.79 -5.39
CA PRO A 223 25.36 26.90 -6.16
C PRO A 223 24.71 28.27 -6.01
N VAL A 224 24.15 28.77 -7.11
CA VAL A 224 23.42 30.05 -7.12
C VAL A 224 22.01 29.92 -6.55
N ALA A 225 21.46 28.71 -6.57
CA ALA A 225 20.21 28.38 -5.91
C ALA A 225 20.11 26.89 -5.56
N GLU A 226 19.36 26.62 -4.51
CA GLU A 226 19.07 25.28 -4.01
C GLU A 226 17.58 25.19 -3.69
N ALA A 227 16.94 24.05 -4.00
CA ALA A 227 15.54 23.85 -3.67
C ALA A 227 15.25 22.39 -3.31
N LEU A 228 14.42 22.20 -2.28
CA LEU A 228 13.76 20.91 -2.04
C LEU A 228 12.47 20.87 -2.85
N ILE A 229 12.30 19.82 -3.66
CA ILE A 229 11.08 19.58 -4.40
C ILE A 229 10.52 18.20 -4.04
N VAL A 230 9.20 18.04 -4.18
CA VAL A 230 8.53 16.77 -3.93
C VAL A 230 7.73 16.40 -5.17
N LEU A 231 8.09 15.29 -5.79
CA LEU A 231 7.33 14.74 -6.91
C LEU A 231 6.27 13.78 -6.38
N THR A 232 5.00 14.15 -6.47
CA THR A 232 3.88 13.36 -5.96
C THR A 232 3.17 12.53 -7.04
N GLY A 233 3.61 12.63 -8.29
CA GLY A 233 2.95 11.98 -9.43
C GLY A 233 3.80 11.94 -10.70
N ARG A 234 3.13 11.79 -11.86
CA ARG A 234 3.80 11.54 -13.16
C ARG A 234 4.56 12.73 -13.74
N SER A 235 4.27 13.95 -13.30
CA SER A 235 5.01 15.13 -13.74
C SER A 235 4.87 16.28 -12.76
N GLY A 236 5.94 17.04 -12.56
CA GLY A 236 5.93 18.29 -11.80
C GLY A 236 6.71 19.38 -12.54
N VAL A 237 6.16 20.60 -12.56
CA VAL A 237 6.88 21.80 -13.01
C VAL A 237 7.20 22.63 -11.78
N PHE A 238 8.48 22.95 -11.58
CA PHE A 238 8.96 23.69 -10.44
C PHE A 238 9.65 24.97 -10.92
N ASN A 239 9.18 26.10 -10.41
CA ASN A 239 9.77 27.41 -10.67
C ASN A 239 10.80 27.70 -9.59
N ILE A 240 12.04 27.97 -9.98
CA ILE A 240 13.10 28.39 -9.05
C ILE A 240 13.42 29.85 -9.36
N THR A 241 13.32 30.70 -8.34
CA THR A 241 13.58 32.13 -8.43
C THR A 241 14.72 32.48 -7.48
N PHE A 242 15.71 33.20 -7.96
CA PHE A 242 16.87 33.69 -7.23
C PHE A 242 17.36 35.01 -7.84
#